data_AF-A0A521Q501-F1
#
_entry.id   AF-A0A521Q501-F1
#
_cell.length_a   1.000
_cell.length_b   1.000
_cell.length_c   1.000
_cell.angle_alpha   90.00
_cell.angle_beta   90.00
_cell.angle_gamma   90.00
#
_symmetry.space_group_name_H-M   'P 1'
#
loop_
_entity.id
_entity.type
_entity.pdbx_description
1 polymer ?
#
loop_
_entity_poly.entity_id
_entity_poly.type
_entity_poly.pdbx_seq_one_letter_code
_entity_poly.pdbx_strand_id
1 'polypeptide(L)' 'MSVPAIGVIARGYSRSEEYEADRHGVEILRRAGYSKEVMIDALAWVKRTSGNSGGGFLSTHPAIPERIEILRKMR' A
#
# COMPACT_ATOMS: atom_id res chain seq x y z
N MET A 1 8.49 -7.89 29.38
CA MET A 1 8.96 -8.12 28.01
C MET A 1 8.17 -7.20 27.10
N SER A 2 8.75 -6.06 26.73
CA SER A 2 8.09 -5.05 25.91
C SER A 2 8.29 -5.45 24.44
N VAL A 3 7.22 -5.87 23.79
CA VAL A 3 7.19 -6.05 22.34
C VAL A 3 7.38 -4.65 21.74
N PRO A 4 8.43 -4.40 20.93
CA PRO A 4 8.62 -3.07 20.37
C PRO A 4 7.50 -2.83 19.35
N ALA A 5 6.66 -1.85 19.63
CA ALA A 5 5.76 -1.29 18.63
C ALA A 5 6.62 -0.79 17.47
N ILE A 6 6.44 -1.41 16.30
CA ILE A 6 7.14 -1.14 15.04
C ILE A 6 6.90 0.33 14.65
N GLY A 7 7.77 1.26 15.03
CA GLY A 7 7.99 2.55 14.34
C GLY A 7 6.79 3.43 13.94
N VAL A 8 5.60 3.30 14.54
CA VAL A 8 4.35 3.98 14.11
C VAL A 8 4.26 5.43 14.61
N ILE A 9 5.24 6.28 14.34
CA ILE A 9 5.12 7.73 14.62
C ILE A 9 5.58 8.57 13.41
N ALA A 10 4.60 8.93 12.58
CA ALA A 10 4.51 10.17 11.80
C ALA A 10 5.61 10.52 10.77
N ARG A 11 6.30 9.55 10.17
CA ARG A 11 7.06 9.76 8.92
C ARG A 11 6.28 9.08 7.80
N GLY A 12 5.85 9.83 6.78
CA GLY A 12 5.32 9.20 5.57
C GLY A 12 6.40 8.38 4.89
N TYR A 13 6.02 7.24 4.33
CA TYR A 13 6.94 6.37 3.61
C TYR A 13 7.32 6.98 2.27
N SER A 14 8.55 6.71 1.83
CA SER A 14 9.00 7.01 0.48
C SER A 14 8.24 6.19 -0.54
N ARG A 15 8.17 6.68 -1.78
CA ARG A 15 7.54 5.96 -2.90
C ARG A 15 8.16 4.57 -3.11
N SER A 16 9.47 4.45 -2.95
CA SER A 16 10.18 3.17 -3.04
C SER A 16 9.74 2.18 -1.96
N GLU A 17 9.58 2.65 -0.71
CA GLU A 17 9.11 1.79 0.39
C GLU A 17 7.68 1.29 0.15
N GLU A 18 6.80 2.16 -0.36
CA GLU A 18 5.45 1.74 -0.77
C GLU A 18 5.49 0.69 -1.88
N TYR A 19 6.36 0.84 -2.89
CA TYR A 19 6.46 -0.12 -3.99
C TYR A 19 7.01 -1.47 -3.55
N GLU A 20 8.00 -1.48 -2.65
CA GLU A 20 8.51 -2.72 -2.04
C GLU A 20 7.44 -3.39 -1.19
N ALA A 21 6.69 -2.62 -0.39
CA ALA A 21 5.57 -3.13 0.40
C ALA A 21 4.46 -3.72 -0.49
N ASP A 22 4.11 -3.06 -1.59
CA ASP A 22 3.13 -3.54 -2.55
C ASP A 22 3.56 -4.86 -3.19
N ARG A 23 4.83 -4.96 -3.61
CA ARG A 23 5.39 -6.20 -4.16
C ARG A 23 5.31 -7.34 -3.15
N HIS A 24 5.68 -7.09 -1.90
CA HIS A 24 5.62 -8.09 -0.84
C HIS A 24 4.17 -8.49 -0.53
N GLY A 25 3.25 -7.54 -0.50
CA GLY A 25 1.82 -7.80 -0.33
C GLY A 25 1.25 -8.68 -1.44
N VAL A 26 1.64 -8.46 -2.70
CA VAL A 26 1.24 -9.34 -3.82
C VAL A 26 1.80 -10.75 -3.66
N GLU A 27 3.03 -10.92 -3.19
CA GLU A 27 3.59 -12.25 -2.92
C GLU A 27 2.78 -12.98 -1.84
N ILE A 28 2.41 -12.29 -0.76
CA ILE A 28 1.53 -12.85 0.27
C ILE A 28 0.17 -13.25 -0.31
N LEU A 29 -0.45 -12.39 -1.13
CA LEU A 29 -1.73 -12.69 -1.79
C LEU A 29 -1.62 -13.92 -2.68
N ARG A 30 -0.57 -14.02 -3.51
CA ARG A 30 -0.32 -15.18 -4.37
C ARG A 30 -0.20 -16.47 -3.57
N ARG A 31 0.54 -16.44 -2.46
CA ARG A 31 0.69 -17.59 -1.54
C ARG A 31 -0.63 -18.00 -0.89
N ALA A 32 -1.55 -17.05 -0.71
CA ALA A 32 -2.90 -17.29 -0.21
C ALA A 32 -3.91 -17.67 -1.30
N GLY A 33 -3.49 -17.80 -2.57
CA GLY A 33 -4.36 -18.15 -3.69
C GLY A 33 -5.13 -16.98 -4.30
N TYR A 34 -4.78 -15.75 -3.92
CA TYR A 34 -5.37 -14.52 -4.48
C TYR A 34 -4.49 -13.90 -5.55
N SER A 35 -5.12 -13.20 -6.48
CA SER A 35 -4.44 -12.50 -7.55
C SER A 35 -4.04 -11.08 -7.14
N LYS A 36 -3.09 -10.47 -7.85
CA LYS A 36 -2.59 -9.11 -7.56
C LYS A 36 -3.67 -8.03 -7.73
N GLU A 37 -4.71 -8.34 -8.49
CA GLU A 37 -5.86 -7.48 -8.74
C GLU A 37 -6.59 -7.13 -7.43
N VAL A 38 -6.55 -8.01 -6.42
CA VAL A 38 -7.08 -7.71 -5.08
C VAL A 38 -6.37 -6.53 -4.43
N MET A 39 -5.04 -6.42 -4.59
CA MET A 39 -4.27 -5.28 -4.09
C MET A 39 -4.63 -3.99 -4.85
N ILE A 40 -4.79 -4.08 -6.17
CA ILE A 40 -5.20 -2.93 -7.00
C ILE A 40 -6.58 -2.44 -6.58
N ASP A 41 -7.52 -3.34 -6.33
CA ASP A 41 -8.88 -3.00 -5.89
C ASP A 41 -8.89 -2.39 -4.50
N ALA A 42 -8.07 -2.91 -3.57
CA ALA A 42 -7.90 -2.34 -2.24
C ALA A 42 -7.35 -0.90 -2.30
N LEU A 43 -6.30 -0.66 -3.09
CA LEU A 43 -5.75 0.68 -3.28
C LEU A 43 -6.74 1.64 -3.94
N ALA A 44 -7.50 1.16 -4.93
CA ALA A 44 -8.56 1.94 -5.55
C ALA A 44 -9.69 2.27 -4.56
N TRP A 45 -10.05 1.34 -3.68
CA TRP A 45 -11.01 1.56 -2.61
C TRP A 45 -10.50 2.59 -1.60
N VAL A 46 -9.26 2.48 -1.13
CA VAL A 46 -8.63 3.46 -0.23
C VAL A 46 -8.65 4.86 -0.85
N LYS A 47 -8.30 5.00 -2.14
CA LYS A 47 -8.35 6.28 -2.85
C LYS A 47 -9.75 6.89 -2.85
N ARG A 48 -10.79 6.08 -3.10
CA ARG A 48 -12.19 6.56 -3.11
C ARG A 48 -12.65 6.98 -1.71
N THR A 49 -12.33 6.19 -0.69
CA THR A 49 -12.81 6.42 0.68
C THR A 49 -12.05 7.54 1.41
N SER A 50 -10.79 7.79 1.05
CA SER A 50 -9.98 8.84 1.67
C SER A 50 -10.30 10.26 1.18
N GLY A 51 -11.12 10.40 0.13
CA GLY A 51 -11.50 11.69 -0.45
C GLY A 51 -10.32 12.46 -1.09
N ASN A 52 -10.57 13.71 -1.51
CA ASN A 52 -9.56 14.59 -2.14
C ASN A 52 -8.61 15.27 -1.13
N SER A 53 -8.84 15.13 0.18
CA SER A 53 -8.20 15.93 1.22
C SER A 53 -6.83 15.41 1.69
N GLY A 54 -6.36 14.26 1.19
CA GLY A 54 -5.00 13.75 1.50
C GLY A 54 -4.73 13.44 2.98
N GLY A 55 -5.76 13.47 3.84
CA GLY A 55 -5.67 13.21 5.27
C GLY A 55 -5.76 11.73 5.62
N GLY A 56 -5.30 11.35 6.81
CA GLY A 56 -5.40 9.98 7.33
C GLY A 56 -4.37 9.05 6.69
N PHE A 57 -4.82 7.91 6.17
CA PHE A 57 -3.96 6.87 5.58
C PHE A 57 -3.02 7.41 4.49
N LEU A 58 -3.51 8.33 3.66
CA LEU A 58 -2.73 8.94 2.57
C LEU A 58 -1.64 9.90 3.06
N SER A 59 -1.70 10.35 4.32
CA SER A 59 -0.68 11.22 4.90
C SER A 59 0.62 10.46 5.19
N THR A 60 0.53 9.16 5.46
CA THR A 60 1.71 8.30 5.67
C THR A 60 1.99 7.38 4.50
N HIS A 61 0.99 7.05 3.68
CA HIS A 61 1.11 6.16 2.52
C HIS A 61 0.71 6.89 1.21
N PRO A 62 1.62 7.67 0.60
CA PRO A 62 1.32 8.48 -0.58
C PRO A 62 1.30 7.65 -1.89
N ALA A 63 1.08 8.37 -3.01
CA ALA A 63 1.32 7.88 -4.38
C ALA A 63 0.48 6.66 -4.84
N ILE A 64 -0.78 6.55 -4.40
CA ILE A 64 -1.68 5.47 -4.84
C ILE A 64 -1.79 5.33 -6.37
N PRO A 65 -1.97 6.40 -7.19
CA PRO A 65 -2.07 6.26 -8.64
C PRO A 65 -0.86 5.55 -9.26
N GLU A 66 0.35 5.94 -8.85
CA GLU A 66 1.60 5.39 -9.33
C GLU A 66 1.81 3.94 -8.87
N ARG A 67 1.44 3.63 -7.62
CA ARG A 67 1.45 2.26 -7.07
C ARG A 67 0.57 1.31 -7.90
N ILE A 68 -0.65 1.73 -8.24
CA ILE A 68 -1.55 0.95 -9.09
C ILE A 68 -0.94 0.71 -10.48
N GLU A 69 -0.30 1.71 -11.08
CA GLU A 69 0.36 1.56 -12.38
C GLU A 69 1.49 0.52 -12.33
N ILE A 70 2.31 0.56 -11.28
CA ILE A 70 3.40 -0.40 -11.08
C ILE A 70 2.86 -1.82 -10.91
N LEU A 71 1.82 -1.99 -10.10
CA LEU A 71 1.15 -3.29 -9.89
C LEU A 71 0.59 -3.85 -11.21
N ARG A 72 0.05 -3.02 -12.09
CA ARG A 72 -0.42 -3.45 -13.43
C ARG A 72 0.72 -3.93 -14.33
N LYS A 73 1.92 -3.36 -14.18
CA LYS A 73 3.13 -3.77 -14.94
C LYS A 73 3.82 -4.99 -14.34
N MET A 74 3.49 -5.36 -13.09
CA MET A 74 4.05 -6.51 -12.39
C MET A 74 3.52 -7.84 -12.98
N ARG A 75 4.43 -8.75 -13.30
CA ARG A 75 4.13 -10.08 -13.86
C ARG A 75 3.74 -11.10 -12.78
#